data_AF-A0A9W6ETJ2-F1
#
_entry.id   AF-A0A9W6ETJ2-F1
#
_cell.length_a   1.000
_cell.length_b   1.000
_cell.length_c   1.000
_cell.angle_alpha   90.00
_cell.angle_beta   90.00
_cell.angle_gamma   90.00
#
_symmetry.space_group_name_H-M   'P 1'
#
loop_
_entity.id
_entity.type
_entity.pdbx_description
1 polymer ?
#
loop_
_entity_poly.entity_id
_entity_poly.type
_entity_poly.pdbx_seq_one_letter_code
_entity_poly.pdbx_strand_id
1 'polypeptide(L)'
;MFCVFDSDVSTCQDWLVTPQITVSSAYSVLSFDIGNYYTIDYGYSLKVMVSTTSQTNISDYTTVTTYTESAIATANFGTKIVDLSAYSGQSIYIAFVAEGNATTLGNDAFYIDYVAMVASASSAPSVATNPYPSDGATNVPLTLAIDSSYTQVTFTWDAPTTGEAPFIIL
;
A
#
# COMPACT_ATOMS: atom_id res chain seq x y z
N MET A 1 -5.95 12.26 13.98
CA MET A 1 -6.70 11.71 15.13
C MET A 1 -8.19 11.87 14.89
N PHE A 2 -8.80 10.86 14.28
CA PHE A 2 -10.26 10.72 14.17
C PHE A 2 -10.71 9.85 15.34
N CYS A 3 -11.89 10.10 15.92
CA CYS A 3 -12.40 9.33 17.05
C CYS A 3 -13.90 9.15 16.83
N VAL A 4 -14.35 7.90 16.84
CA VAL A 4 -15.73 7.50 16.60
C VAL A 4 -16.43 7.43 17.95
N PHE A 5 -17.41 8.30 18.17
CA PHE A 5 -18.31 8.27 19.32
C PHE A 5 -19.74 8.25 18.78
N ASP A 6 -20.44 7.14 18.96
CA ASP A 6 -21.90 7.12 18.83
C ASP A 6 -22.52 6.42 20.04
N SER A 7 -23.39 7.11 20.78
CA SER A 7 -24.06 6.55 21.96
C SER A 7 -25.28 5.68 21.63
N ASP A 8 -25.61 5.48 20.36
CA ASP A 8 -26.80 4.75 19.94
C ASP A 8 -26.60 3.22 19.85
N VAL A 9 -27.64 2.47 20.20
CA VAL A 9 -27.65 1.00 20.33
C VAL A 9 -27.90 0.25 19.01
N SER A 10 -27.59 0.87 17.86
CA SER A 10 -27.73 0.29 16.51
C SER A 10 -26.39 0.06 15.81
N THR A 11 -26.41 -0.41 14.56
CA THR A 11 -25.22 -0.39 13.68
C THR A 11 -24.69 1.04 13.62
N CYS A 12 -23.52 1.27 14.24
CA CYS A 12 -22.82 2.53 14.26
C CYS A 12 -21.94 2.62 13.00
N GLN A 13 -22.08 3.70 12.24
CA GLN A 13 -21.22 3.98 11.10
C GLN A 13 -20.75 5.43 11.12
N ASP A 14 -19.43 5.61 11.16
CA ASP A 14 -18.79 6.91 11.08
C ASP A 14 -17.92 7.02 9.84
N TRP A 15 -18.02 8.17 9.16
CA TRP A 15 -17.46 8.39 7.83
C TRP A 15 -16.44 9.52 7.85
N LEU A 16 -15.21 9.23 7.44
CA LEU A 16 -14.19 10.23 7.12
C LEU A 16 -13.92 10.20 5.62
N VAL A 17 -14.33 11.26 4.93
CA VAL A 17 -14.25 11.36 3.46
C VAL A 17 -13.20 12.36 3.03
N THR A 18 -12.32 11.98 2.11
CA THR A 18 -11.30 12.87 1.55
C THR A 18 -11.94 13.94 0.63
N PRO A 19 -11.24 15.06 0.34
CA PRO A 19 -11.48 15.82 -0.88
C PRO A 19 -11.35 14.94 -2.13
N GLN A 20 -11.73 15.47 -3.29
CA GLN A 20 -11.55 14.78 -4.56
C GLN A 20 -10.05 14.61 -4.87
N ILE A 21 -9.64 13.40 -5.26
CA ILE A 21 -8.27 13.07 -5.61
C ILE A 21 -8.27 12.44 -7.01
N THR A 22 -7.34 12.87 -7.87
CA THR A 22 -7.12 12.23 -9.18
C THR A 22 -6.15 11.08 -9.02
N VAL A 23 -6.58 9.88 -9.41
CA VAL A 23 -5.72 8.69 -9.44
C VAL A 23 -5.00 8.64 -10.78
N SER A 24 -3.69 8.41 -10.75
CA SER A 24 -2.87 8.26 -11.95
C SER A 24 -2.21 6.89 -11.98
N SER A 25 -1.76 6.43 -13.14
CA SER A 25 -1.02 5.18 -13.26
C SER A 25 0.30 5.20 -12.49
N ALA A 26 0.88 6.38 -12.28
CA ALA A 26 2.09 6.54 -11.46
C ALA A 26 1.79 6.55 -9.95
N TYR A 27 0.61 6.99 -9.54
CA TYR A 27 0.18 7.10 -8.14
C TYR A 27 -1.22 6.49 -7.99
N SER A 28 -1.28 5.16 -7.93
CA SER A 28 -2.52 4.39 -7.80
C SER A 28 -2.60 3.55 -6.54
N VAL A 29 -1.71 3.80 -5.58
CA VAL A 29 -1.69 3.08 -4.31
C VAL A 29 -1.98 4.06 -3.18
N LEU A 30 -2.97 3.73 -2.34
CA LEU A 30 -3.25 4.47 -1.11
C LEU A 30 -2.46 3.85 0.04
N SER A 31 -1.68 4.66 0.75
CA SER A 31 -0.99 4.30 2.00
C SER A 31 -1.59 5.11 3.14
N PHE A 32 -1.80 4.48 4.28
CA PHE A 32 -2.20 5.16 5.52
C PHE A 32 -1.80 4.33 6.74
N ASP A 33 -1.62 5.01 7.86
CA ASP A 33 -1.38 4.36 9.13
C ASP A 33 -2.68 4.27 9.93
N ILE A 34 -2.94 3.09 10.49
CA ILE A 34 -4.09 2.86 11.37
C ILE A 34 -3.67 2.22 12.68
N GLY A 35 -4.25 2.71 13.79
CA GLY A 35 -4.13 2.10 15.11
C GLY A 35 -5.50 1.89 15.74
N ASN A 36 -5.60 0.87 16.60
CA ASN A 36 -6.77 0.71 17.45
C ASN A 36 -6.60 1.41 18.80
N TYR A 37 -7.64 2.05 19.33
CA TYR A 37 -7.58 2.73 20.61
C TYR A 37 -7.57 1.74 21.78
N TYR A 38 -8.51 0.80 21.77
CA TYR A 38 -8.57 -0.22 22.80
C TYR A 38 -7.85 -1.50 22.37
N THR A 39 -7.35 -2.25 23.35
CA THR A 39 -6.71 -3.55 23.10
C THR A 39 -7.71 -4.71 23.11
N ILE A 40 -8.93 -4.45 23.59
CA ILE A 40 -10.05 -5.39 23.59
C ILE A 40 -10.70 -5.30 22.21
N ASP A 41 -11.05 -6.45 21.63
CA ASP A 41 -11.79 -6.53 20.37
C ASP A 41 -13.28 -6.26 20.62
N TYR A 42 -13.79 -5.14 20.10
CA TYR A 42 -15.20 -4.73 20.14
C TYR A 42 -15.99 -5.22 18.92
N GLY A 43 -15.34 -5.91 17.98
CA GLY A 43 -15.97 -6.42 16.75
C GLY A 43 -16.23 -5.33 15.71
N TYR A 44 -15.51 -4.21 15.77
CA TYR A 44 -15.60 -3.14 14.78
C TYR A 44 -14.77 -3.47 13.53
N SER A 45 -15.01 -2.71 12.47
CA SER A 45 -14.24 -2.80 11.23
C SER A 45 -14.01 -1.42 10.63
N LEU A 46 -12.89 -1.26 9.94
CA LEU A 46 -12.63 -0.12 9.07
C LEU A 46 -12.76 -0.54 7.61
N LYS A 47 -13.66 0.10 6.87
CA LYS A 47 -13.77 -0.04 5.42
C LYS A 47 -13.08 1.11 4.72
N VAL A 48 -12.37 0.79 3.64
CA VAL A 48 -11.96 1.79 2.64
C VAL A 48 -12.91 1.66 1.47
N MET A 49 -13.62 2.75 1.18
CA MET A 49 -14.63 2.82 0.13
C MET A 49 -14.32 3.94 -0.84
N VAL A 50 -14.78 3.81 -2.09
CA VAL A 50 -14.54 4.79 -3.15
C VAL A 50 -15.85 5.19 -3.82
N SER A 51 -16.02 6.50 -4.04
CA SER A 51 -17.03 7.07 -4.94
C SER A 51 -16.36 7.79 -6.10
N THR A 52 -16.90 7.63 -7.30
CA THR A 52 -16.46 8.35 -8.52
C THR A 52 -17.38 9.52 -8.88
N THR A 53 -18.45 9.74 -8.12
CA THR A 53 -19.53 10.68 -8.47
C THR A 53 -19.77 11.75 -7.42
N SER A 54 -19.82 11.39 -6.14
CA SER A 54 -20.27 12.29 -5.08
C SER A 54 -19.46 12.11 -3.80
N GLN A 55 -19.09 13.23 -3.19
CA GLN A 55 -18.45 13.21 -1.88
C GLN A 55 -19.46 12.86 -0.77
N THR A 56 -20.70 13.31 -0.89
CA THR A 56 -21.68 13.32 0.22
C THR A 56 -22.78 12.28 0.09
N ASN A 57 -22.96 11.69 -1.09
CA ASN A 57 -23.97 10.65 -1.27
C ASN A 57 -23.39 9.28 -0.89
N ILE A 58 -23.75 8.79 0.30
CA ILE A 58 -23.26 7.51 0.84
C ILE A 58 -23.53 6.33 -0.10
N SER A 59 -24.65 6.33 -0.84
CA SER A 59 -24.98 5.23 -1.77
C SER A 59 -24.02 5.11 -2.95
N ASP A 60 -23.23 6.14 -3.23
CA ASP A 60 -22.31 6.17 -4.36
C ASP A 60 -20.96 5.50 -4.02
N TYR A 61 -20.77 5.10 -2.77
CA TYR A 61 -19.53 4.47 -2.31
C TYR A 61 -19.58 2.95 -2.48
N THR A 62 -18.48 2.42 -2.99
CA THR A 62 -18.26 0.98 -3.15
C THR A 62 -17.08 0.54 -2.28
N THR A 63 -17.22 -0.59 -1.58
CA THR A 63 -16.15 -1.11 -0.73
C THR A 63 -14.98 -1.60 -1.58
N VAL A 64 -13.78 -1.08 -1.32
CA VAL A 64 -12.52 -1.57 -1.90
C VAL A 64 -11.89 -2.61 -0.98
N THR A 65 -11.86 -2.34 0.33
CA THR A 65 -11.34 -3.29 1.32
C THR A 65 -11.97 -3.10 2.69
N THR A 66 -11.81 -4.08 3.57
CA THR A 66 -12.28 -4.08 4.95
C THR A 66 -11.20 -4.66 5.86
N TYR A 67 -10.88 -3.95 6.93
CA TYR A 67 -10.01 -4.40 8.00
C TYR A 67 -10.84 -4.64 9.25
N THR A 68 -10.83 -5.88 9.76
CA THR A 68 -11.40 -6.17 11.08
C THR A 68 -10.50 -5.57 12.15
N GLU A 69 -11.07 -5.28 13.32
CA GLU A 69 -10.34 -4.78 14.48
C GLU A 69 -9.13 -5.66 14.84
N SER A 70 -9.31 -6.99 14.81
CA SER A 70 -8.24 -7.97 15.01
C SER A 70 -7.11 -7.94 13.97
N ALA A 71 -7.35 -7.34 12.79
CA ALA A 71 -6.34 -7.14 11.74
C ALA A 71 -5.61 -5.79 11.84
N ILE A 72 -6.01 -4.94 12.79
CA ILE A 72 -5.41 -3.65 13.08
C ILE A 72 -4.50 -3.82 14.30
N ALA A 73 -3.32 -3.20 14.26
CA ALA A 73 -2.39 -3.30 15.39
C ALA A 73 -3.00 -2.65 16.63
N THR A 74 -2.93 -3.38 17.76
CA THR A 74 -3.30 -2.85 19.07
C THR A 74 -2.10 -2.11 19.66
N ALA A 75 -2.35 -0.92 20.22
CA ALA A 75 -1.38 -0.03 20.87
C ALA A 75 -0.33 0.70 20.00
N ASN A 76 -0.20 0.40 18.69
CA ASN A 76 0.68 1.11 17.76
C ASN A 76 0.01 1.32 16.40
N PHE A 77 0.50 2.28 15.61
CA PHE A 77 0.12 2.43 14.22
C PHE A 77 0.70 1.28 13.38
N GLY A 78 -0.12 0.74 12.48
CA GLY A 78 0.30 -0.17 11.42
C GLY A 78 -0.08 0.39 10.06
N THR A 79 0.87 0.38 9.13
CA THR A 79 0.64 0.84 7.77
C THR A 79 -0.22 -0.14 6.99
N LYS A 80 -1.21 0.40 6.27
CA LYS A 80 -2.06 -0.32 5.33
C LYS A 80 -1.88 0.27 3.94
N ILE A 81 -1.93 -0.64 2.96
CA ILE A 81 -1.79 -0.33 1.55
C ILE A 81 -3.02 -0.85 0.82
N VAL A 82 -3.59 -0.02 -0.04
CA VAL A 82 -4.77 -0.35 -0.87
C VAL A 82 -4.46 -0.01 -2.31
N ASP A 83 -4.59 -1.00 -3.20
CA ASP A 83 -4.48 -0.78 -4.64
C ASP A 83 -5.76 -0.13 -5.17
N LEU A 84 -5.58 1.01 -5.84
CA LEU A 84 -6.62 1.79 -6.51
C LEU A 84 -6.39 1.87 -8.02
N SER A 85 -5.56 0.98 -8.60
CA SER A 85 -5.24 0.94 -10.03
C SER A 85 -6.48 0.87 -10.94
N ALA A 86 -7.57 0.25 -10.48
CA ALA A 86 -8.86 0.22 -11.18
C ALA A 86 -9.47 1.62 -11.41
N TYR A 87 -9.08 2.61 -10.63
CA TYR A 87 -9.54 4.00 -10.73
C TYR A 87 -8.55 4.91 -11.47
N SER A 88 -7.47 4.38 -12.04
CA SER A 88 -6.48 5.18 -12.79
C SER A 88 -7.13 6.00 -13.91
N GLY A 89 -6.83 7.29 -13.93
CA GLY A 89 -7.41 8.26 -14.86
C GLY A 89 -8.75 8.85 -14.41
N GLN A 90 -9.24 8.48 -13.22
CA GLN A 90 -10.48 9.01 -12.65
C GLN A 90 -10.19 9.93 -11.45
N SER A 91 -11.11 10.85 -11.21
CA SER A 91 -11.15 11.66 -9.99
C SER A 91 -12.16 11.06 -9.03
N ILE A 92 -11.70 10.65 -7.85
CA ILE A 92 -12.47 9.88 -6.88
C ILE A 92 -12.50 10.55 -5.50
N TYR A 93 -13.42 10.11 -4.66
CA TYR A 93 -13.45 10.37 -3.23
C TYR A 93 -13.19 9.06 -2.49
N ILE A 94 -12.35 9.11 -1.46
CA ILE A 94 -12.02 7.94 -0.63
C ILE A 94 -12.68 8.16 0.73
N ALA A 95 -13.40 7.15 1.21
CA ALA A 95 -13.99 7.15 2.54
C ALA A 95 -13.35 6.08 3.41
N PHE A 96 -12.99 6.47 4.63
CA PHE A 96 -12.70 5.56 5.73
C PHE A 96 -13.96 5.46 6.57
N VAL A 97 -14.56 4.27 6.60
CA VAL A 97 -15.84 4.02 7.27
C VAL A 97 -15.60 3.06 8.42
N ALA A 98 -15.71 3.57 9.64
CA ALA A 98 -15.72 2.73 10.83
C ALA A 98 -17.13 2.20 11.03
N GLU A 99 -17.28 0.88 11.11
CA GLU A 99 -18.57 0.22 11.25
C GLU A 99 -18.52 -0.88 12.31
N GLY A 100 -19.50 -0.89 13.20
CA GLY A 100 -19.67 -1.90 14.23
C GLY A 100 -21.05 -1.83 14.87
N ASN A 101 -21.29 -2.69 15.84
CA ASN A 101 -22.48 -2.63 16.69
C ASN A 101 -22.06 -2.25 18.09
N ALA A 102 -22.83 -1.37 18.75
CA ALA A 102 -22.62 -1.08 20.16
C ALA A 102 -22.65 -2.40 20.96
N THR A 103 -21.61 -2.63 21.75
CA THR A 103 -21.51 -3.83 22.60
C THR A 103 -21.88 -3.48 24.05
N THR A 104 -22.07 -4.48 24.89
CA THR A 104 -22.21 -4.27 26.34
C THR A 104 -20.96 -3.66 26.99
N LEU A 105 -19.82 -3.66 26.28
CA LEU A 105 -18.55 -3.07 26.71
C LEU A 105 -18.41 -1.61 26.29
N GLY A 106 -19.35 -1.07 25.50
CA GLY A 106 -19.28 0.26 24.90
C GLY A 106 -18.87 0.24 23.43
N ASN A 107 -18.32 1.37 22.97
CA ASN A 107 -17.88 1.62 21.60
C ASN A 107 -16.37 1.70 21.51
N ASP A 108 -15.85 1.57 20.29
CA ASP A 108 -14.43 1.63 19.98
C ASP A 108 -14.09 2.81 19.05
N ALA A 109 -12.80 3.13 18.93
CA ALA A 109 -12.29 4.21 18.11
C ALA A 109 -10.99 3.81 17.38
N PHE A 110 -10.92 4.20 16.11
CA PHE A 110 -9.72 4.02 15.28
C PHE A 110 -8.97 5.33 15.06
N TYR A 111 -7.65 5.25 15.05
CA TYR A 111 -6.78 6.35 14.67
C TYR A 111 -6.29 6.17 13.25
N ILE A 112 -6.41 7.22 12.44
CA ILE A 112 -5.90 7.26 11.07
C ILE A 112 -4.94 8.44 10.96
N ASP A 113 -3.78 8.20 10.37
CA ASP A 113 -2.76 9.21 10.08
C ASP A 113 -1.98 8.86 8.80
N TYR A 114 -1.11 9.78 8.35
CA TYR A 114 -0.20 9.60 7.21
C TYR A 114 -0.88 9.10 5.93
N VAL A 115 -2.07 9.62 5.63
CA VAL A 115 -2.83 9.27 4.42
C VAL A 115 -2.16 9.90 3.20
N ALA A 116 -1.69 9.07 2.27
CA ALA A 116 -1.02 9.52 1.05
C ALA A 116 -1.30 8.59 -0.14
N MET A 117 -1.36 9.18 -1.34
CA MET A 117 -1.20 8.44 -2.58
C MET A 117 0.29 8.23 -2.83
N VAL A 118 0.71 6.98 -2.98
CA VAL A 118 2.11 6.60 -3.19
C VAL A 118 2.30 6.00 -4.58
N ALA A 119 3.55 5.94 -5.02
CA ALA A 119 3.89 5.46 -6.33
C ALA A 119 3.52 3.98 -6.49
N SER A 120 2.93 3.65 -7.64
CA SER A 120 2.67 2.27 -8.03
C SER A 120 3.97 1.69 -8.61
N ALA A 121 4.42 0.54 -8.12
CA ALA A 121 5.59 -0.13 -8.69
C ALA A 121 5.33 -0.39 -10.18
N SER A 122 6.02 0.36 -11.04
CA SER A 122 5.65 0.50 -12.45
C SER A 122 6.11 -0.68 -13.32
N SER A 123 7.11 -1.44 -12.87
CA SER A 123 7.52 -2.74 -13.41
C SER A 123 8.65 -3.32 -12.57
N ALA A 124 8.70 -4.65 -12.47
CA ALA A 124 9.86 -5.33 -11.90
C ALA A 124 11.12 -5.00 -12.75
N PRO A 125 12.32 -4.95 -12.14
CA PRO A 125 13.56 -4.87 -12.91
C PRO A 125 13.59 -5.95 -13.97
N SER A 126 14.05 -5.62 -15.17
CA SER A 126 14.46 -6.66 -16.11
C SER A 126 15.57 -7.51 -15.48
N VAL A 127 15.72 -8.75 -15.94
CA VAL A 127 16.85 -9.57 -15.48
C VAL A 127 18.15 -8.90 -15.91
N ALA A 128 19.17 -8.94 -15.04
CA ALA A 128 20.51 -8.55 -15.44
C ALA A 128 20.95 -9.41 -16.64
N THR A 129 21.26 -8.75 -17.75
CA THR A 129 21.80 -9.42 -18.93
C THR A 129 23.31 -9.56 -18.74
N ASN A 130 23.84 -10.77 -18.92
CA ASN A 130 25.29 -11.02 -18.89
C ASN A 130 25.94 -10.51 -20.20
N PRO A 131 26.66 -9.37 -20.19
CA PRO A 131 27.37 -8.87 -21.34
C PRO A 131 28.77 -9.48 -21.31
N TYR A 132 28.96 -10.48 -22.17
CA TYR A 132 30.22 -11.15 -22.45
C TYR A 132 30.79 -12.11 -21.37
N PRO A 133 31.16 -13.33 -21.80
CA PRO A 133 30.87 -13.91 -23.11
C PRO A 133 29.38 -14.20 -23.30
N SER A 134 28.89 -14.20 -24.54
CA SER A 134 27.50 -14.55 -24.84
C SER A 134 27.17 -15.95 -24.34
N ASP A 135 25.89 -16.21 -24.02
CA ASP A 135 25.45 -17.54 -23.63
C ASP A 135 25.83 -18.60 -24.70
N GLY A 136 26.41 -19.71 -24.26
CA GLY A 136 26.92 -20.77 -25.13
C GLY A 136 28.22 -20.45 -25.90
N ALA A 137 28.91 -19.34 -25.64
CA ALA A 137 30.17 -19.04 -26.30
C ALA A 137 31.25 -20.11 -26.00
N THR A 138 31.96 -20.52 -27.06
CA THR A 138 33.14 -21.38 -26.96
C THR A 138 34.38 -20.58 -27.36
N ASN A 139 35.57 -20.98 -26.89
CA ASN A 139 36.85 -20.30 -27.18
C ASN A 139 36.90 -18.82 -26.73
N VAL A 140 36.25 -18.49 -25.60
CA VAL A 140 36.28 -17.16 -25.02
C VAL A 140 37.71 -16.79 -24.62
N PRO A 141 38.32 -15.74 -25.21
CA PRO A 141 39.67 -15.34 -24.86
C PRO A 141 39.71 -14.80 -23.43
N LEU A 142 40.42 -15.49 -22.54
CA LEU A 142 40.65 -15.02 -21.18
C LEU A 142 41.80 -14.01 -21.18
N THR A 143 41.48 -12.73 -21.04
CA THR A 143 42.51 -11.72 -20.79
C THR A 143 42.83 -11.74 -19.29
N LEU A 144 43.94 -12.40 -18.93
CA LEU A 144 44.39 -12.48 -17.54
C LEU A 144 45.01 -11.14 -17.15
N ALA A 145 44.35 -10.38 -16.27
CA ALA A 145 45.02 -9.32 -15.56
C ALA A 145 45.78 -9.94 -14.38
N ILE A 146 47.10 -9.75 -14.33
CA ILE A 146 47.91 -10.11 -13.16
C ILE A 146 47.91 -8.88 -12.24
N ASP A 147 47.05 -8.92 -11.24
CA ASP A 147 47.30 -8.21 -9.99
C ASP A 147 48.25 -9.10 -9.18
N SER A 148 49.16 -8.47 -8.44
CA SER A 148 50.41 -8.91 -7.82
C SER A 148 50.40 -10.21 -7.01
N SER A 149 49.33 -10.99 -7.00
CA SER A 149 49.20 -12.29 -6.32
C SER A 149 48.17 -13.26 -6.93
N TYR A 150 47.34 -12.88 -7.92
CA TYR A 150 46.33 -13.78 -8.51
C TYR A 150 46.07 -13.50 -10.00
N THR A 151 45.78 -14.56 -10.77
CA THR A 151 45.20 -14.45 -12.11
C THR A 151 43.70 -14.21 -12.00
N GLN A 152 43.21 -13.05 -12.43
CA GLN A 152 41.80 -12.70 -12.33
C GLN A 152 41.15 -12.62 -13.71
N VAL A 153 39.92 -13.12 -13.80
CA VAL A 153 39.03 -12.93 -14.96
C VAL A 153 37.96 -11.95 -14.54
N THR A 154 37.86 -10.82 -15.22
CA THR A 154 36.83 -9.81 -14.94
C THR A 154 35.52 -10.23 -15.58
N PHE A 155 34.51 -10.44 -14.76
CA PHE A 155 33.12 -10.53 -15.22
C PHE A 155 32.48 -9.15 -15.07
N THR A 156 31.85 -8.69 -16.14
CA THR A 156 30.98 -7.52 -16.11
C THR A 156 29.54 -7.96 -16.16
N TRP A 157 28.65 -7.22 -15.53
CA TRP A 157 27.21 -7.41 -15.64
C TRP A 157 26.62 -6.04 -15.91
N ASP A 158 25.72 -5.94 -16.87
CA ASP A 158 24.97 -4.70 -17.05
C ASP A 158 23.79 -4.73 -16.07
N ALA A 159 23.64 -3.65 -15.32
CA ALA A 159 22.45 -3.47 -14.50
C ALA A 159 21.21 -3.50 -15.40
N PRO A 160 20.06 -3.98 -14.88
CA PRO A 160 18.78 -3.89 -15.59
C PRO A 160 18.56 -2.49 -16.15
N THR A 161 18.23 -2.38 -17.43
CA THR A 161 18.00 -1.10 -18.11
C THR A 161 16.56 -0.60 -17.96
N THR A 162 15.69 -1.41 -17.33
CA THR A 162 14.27 -1.14 -17.11
C THR A 162 13.82 -1.68 -15.75
N GLY A 163 12.75 -1.08 -15.20
CA GLY A 163 12.13 -1.44 -13.93
C GLY A 163 12.73 -0.68 -12.73
N GLU A 164 11.96 -0.59 -11.65
CA GLU A 164 12.36 0.15 -10.45
C GLU A 164 12.96 -0.78 -9.38
N ALA A 165 13.86 -0.22 -8.57
CA ALA A 165 14.40 -0.96 -7.42
C ALA A 165 13.27 -1.36 -6.47
N PRO A 166 13.37 -2.53 -5.80
CA PRO A 166 12.37 -2.94 -4.81
C PRO A 166 12.23 -1.85 -3.74
N PHE A 167 11.02 -1.29 -3.65
CA PHE A 167 10.68 -0.33 -2.62
C PHE A 167 10.36 -1.10 -1.34
N ILE A 168 11.25 -1.02 -0.36
CA ILE A 168 10.99 -1.45 1.03
C ILE A 168 10.52 -0.22 1.79
N ILE A 169 9.29 -0.26 2.31
CA ILE A 169 8.84 0.67 3.34
C ILE A 169 9.20 0.02 4.69
N LEU A 170 10.08 0.68 5.45
CA LEU A 170 10.49 0.29 6.81
C LEU A 170 9.45 0.71 7.85
#